data_AF-A0A7J0AG46-F1
#
_entry.id   AF-A0A7J0AG46-F1
#
_cell.length_a   1.000
_cell.length_b   1.000
_cell.length_c   1.000
_cell.angle_alpha   90.00
_cell.angle_beta   90.00
_cell.angle_gamma   90.00
#
_symmetry.space_group_name_H-M   'P 1'
#
loop_
_entity.id
_entity.type
_entity.pdbx_description
1 polymer ?
#
loop_
_entity_poly.entity_id
_entity_poly.type
_entity_poly.pdbx_seq_one_letter_code
_entity_poly.pdbx_strand_id
1 'polypeptide(L)'
;MNTYKVLAGVLLAAGLASCGSDAEWHRPYDSAVCEELSVKIDGRDSLTQADYTAMIAQSEGILKYLIEKSEDIGSLPDSSRTCAWRELLADDEYLERFSYMFTLGSALYQADAEGRLDRDNKRHYADLDRYNERLAAISDRN
;
A
#
# COMPACT_ATOMS: atom_id res chain seq x y z
N MET A 1 14.97 -42.49 51.00
CA MET A 1 15.01 -42.80 49.55
C MET A 1 13.87 -42.07 48.87
N ASN A 2 14.22 -41.37 47.78
CA ASN A 2 13.38 -40.60 46.86
C ASN A 2 12.02 -41.25 46.52
N THR A 3 10.98 -40.43 46.32
CA THR A 3 10.45 -40.16 44.97
C THR A 3 9.45 -39.00 44.93
N TYR A 4 9.92 -37.92 44.32
CA TYR A 4 9.31 -36.83 43.56
C TYR A 4 7.80 -36.57 43.58
N LYS A 5 7.52 -35.33 43.99
CA LYS A 5 6.38 -34.47 43.61
C LYS A 5 6.13 -34.52 42.10
N VAL A 6 4.86 -34.58 41.69
CA VAL A 6 4.43 -34.06 40.38
C VAL A 6 3.27 -33.11 40.63
N LEU A 7 3.60 -31.82 40.61
CA LEU A 7 2.68 -30.70 40.56
C LEU A 7 1.99 -30.73 39.19
N ALA A 8 0.68 -30.91 39.18
CA ALA A 8 -0.14 -30.69 38.00
C ALA A 8 -0.22 -29.17 37.73
N GLY A 9 0.65 -28.69 36.85
CA GLY A 9 0.62 -27.32 36.33
C GLY A 9 -0.54 -27.16 35.36
N VAL A 10 -1.54 -26.37 35.75
CA VAL A 10 -2.58 -25.88 34.85
C VAL A 10 -1.96 -24.79 33.97
N LEU A 11 -1.55 -25.18 32.75
CA LEU A 11 -1.23 -24.25 31.68
C LEU A 11 -2.54 -23.64 31.18
N LEU A 12 -2.90 -22.49 31.75
CA LEU A 12 -3.93 -21.62 31.18
C LEU A 12 -3.37 -21.03 29.89
N ALA A 13 -3.71 -21.63 28.76
CA ALA A 13 -3.45 -21.06 27.44
C ALA A 13 -4.26 -19.75 27.31
N ALA A 14 -3.55 -18.63 27.39
CA ALA A 14 -4.10 -17.35 26.97
C ALA A 14 -4.38 -17.43 25.47
N GLY A 15 -5.65 -17.69 25.12
CA GLY A 15 -6.14 -17.51 23.76
C GLY A 15 -6.05 -16.04 23.42
N LEU A 16 -4.94 -15.63 22.81
CA LEU A 16 -4.88 -14.37 22.08
C LEU A 16 -5.87 -14.53 20.94
N ALA A 17 -7.06 -13.96 21.14
CA ALA A 17 -7.98 -13.66 20.07
C ALA A 17 -7.21 -12.79 19.06
N SER A 18 -6.69 -13.44 18.01
CA SER A 18 -6.33 -12.80 16.77
C SER A 18 -7.64 -12.33 16.15
N CYS A 19 -8.22 -11.28 16.72
CA CYS A 19 -9.11 -10.40 15.98
C CYS A 19 -8.22 -9.69 14.97
N GLY A 20 -7.87 -10.40 13.91
CA GLY A 20 -7.42 -9.78 12.68
C GLY A 20 -8.59 -8.91 12.27
N SER A 21 -8.52 -7.63 12.60
CA SER A 21 -9.25 -6.68 11.81
C SER A 21 -8.68 -6.86 10.42
N ASP A 22 -9.42 -7.52 9.54
CA ASP A 22 -9.46 -7.15 8.12
C ASP A 22 -9.93 -5.68 8.08
N ALA A 23 -9.11 -4.79 8.64
CA ALA A 23 -9.24 -3.37 8.51
C ALA A 23 -9.18 -3.20 7.00
N GLU A 24 -10.33 -2.88 6.44
CA GLU A 24 -10.62 -2.79 5.03
C GLU A 24 -9.55 -1.89 4.39
N TRP A 25 -8.44 -2.50 3.94
CA TRP A 25 -7.31 -1.83 3.30
C TRP A 25 -7.62 -1.62 1.81
N HIS A 26 -8.67 -2.26 1.32
CA HIS A 26 -9.34 -1.93 0.08
C HIS A 26 -10.28 -0.73 0.29
N ARG A 27 -9.72 0.47 0.27
CA ARG A 27 -10.54 1.71 0.33
C ARG A 27 -10.49 2.45 -0.99
N PRO A 28 -11.55 3.21 -1.31
CA PRO A 28 -11.47 4.21 -2.37
C PRO A 28 -10.31 5.18 -2.12
N TYR A 29 -9.74 5.67 -3.22
CA TYR A 29 -8.78 6.78 -3.16
C TYR A 29 -9.42 8.01 -2.52
N ASP A 30 -8.67 8.67 -1.65
CA ASP A 30 -9.03 9.92 -0.98
C ASP A 30 -7.78 10.82 -0.90
N SER A 31 -7.80 11.92 -1.68
CA SER A 31 -6.67 12.85 -1.75
C SER A 31 -6.40 13.57 -0.42
N ALA A 32 -7.43 13.79 0.41
CA ALA A 32 -7.25 14.42 1.72
C ALA A 32 -6.48 13.51 2.68
N VAL A 33 -6.71 12.18 2.60
CA VAL A 33 -5.93 11.20 3.37
C VAL A 33 -4.48 11.18 2.89
N CYS A 34 -4.24 11.24 1.58
CA CYS A 34 -2.89 11.32 1.03
C CYS A 34 -2.15 12.59 1.47
N GLU A 35 -2.83 13.74 1.47
CA GLU A 35 -2.29 15.01 1.94
C GLU A 35 -1.92 14.93 3.42
N GLU A 36 -2.83 14.45 4.29
CA GLU A 36 -2.58 14.29 5.72
C GLU A 36 -1.36 13.40 5.99
N LEU A 37 -1.28 12.25 5.31
CA LEU A 37 -0.16 11.32 5.43
C LEU A 37 1.16 11.94 4.94
N SER A 38 1.13 12.70 3.84
CA SER A 38 2.30 13.38 3.30
C SER A 38 2.83 14.44 4.26
N VAL A 39 1.95 15.22 4.88
CA VAL A 39 2.33 16.19 5.93
C VAL A 39 3.01 15.50 7.10
N LYS A 40 2.49 14.34 7.57
CA LYS A 40 3.13 13.56 8.64
C LYS A 40 4.53 13.06 8.24
N ILE A 41 4.67 12.58 7.00
CA ILE A 41 5.95 12.10 6.46
C ILE A 41 6.98 13.23 6.39
N ASP A 42 6.60 14.38 5.82
CA ASP A 42 7.47 15.55 5.67
C ASP A 42 7.84 16.16 7.02
N GLY A 43 6.90 16.17 7.96
CA GLY A 43 7.11 16.58 9.35
C GLY A 43 7.98 15.60 10.15
N ARG A 44 8.25 14.40 9.62
CA ARG A 44 8.90 13.28 10.31
C ARG A 44 8.18 12.86 11.59
N ASP A 45 6.86 12.99 11.58
CA ASP A 45 6.02 12.53 12.66
C ASP A 45 6.07 11.00 12.78
N SER A 46 5.80 10.48 13.98
CA SER A 46 5.71 9.04 14.19
C SER A 46 4.49 8.47 13.48
N LEU A 47 4.70 7.67 12.45
CA LEU A 47 3.63 6.92 11.77
C LEU A 47 3.20 5.71 12.60
N THR A 48 1.89 5.53 12.71
CA THR A 48 1.24 4.39 13.37
C THR A 48 0.93 3.27 12.38
N GLN A 49 0.53 2.09 12.87
CA GLN A 49 0.05 1.03 11.98
C GLN A 49 -1.21 1.44 11.21
N ALA A 50 -2.08 2.28 11.77
CA ALA A 50 -3.24 2.80 11.06
C ALA A 50 -2.84 3.73 9.91
N ASP A 51 -1.79 4.54 10.11
CA ASP A 51 -1.23 5.37 9.03
C ASP A 51 -0.67 4.47 7.92
N TYR A 52 0.09 3.42 8.25
CA TYR A 52 0.59 2.47 7.25
C TYR A 52 -0.54 1.76 6.49
N THR A 53 -1.60 1.31 7.17
CA THR A 53 -2.76 0.72 6.52
C THR A 53 -3.43 1.71 5.56
N ALA A 54 -3.57 2.97 5.96
CA ALA A 54 -4.10 4.03 5.11
C ALA A 54 -3.20 4.28 3.89
N MET A 55 -1.87 4.36 4.08
CA MET A 55 -0.91 4.51 3.00
C MET A 55 -1.00 3.37 1.98
N ILE A 56 -1.11 2.12 2.45
CA ILE A 56 -1.25 0.93 1.59
C ILE A 56 -2.56 1.02 0.79
N ALA A 57 -3.66 1.38 1.45
CA ALA A 57 -4.96 1.55 0.79
C ALA A 57 -4.94 2.63 -0.29
N GLN A 58 -4.36 3.79 0.01
CA GLN A 58 -4.23 4.88 -0.95
C GLN A 58 -3.29 4.52 -2.10
N SER A 59 -2.18 3.83 -1.81
CA SER A 59 -1.26 3.33 -2.84
C SER A 59 -1.96 2.33 -3.77
N GLU A 60 -2.82 1.46 -3.24
CA GLU A 60 -3.64 0.57 -4.07
C GLU A 60 -4.57 1.35 -5.01
N GLY A 61 -5.28 2.36 -4.47
CA GLY A 61 -6.18 3.21 -5.26
C GLY A 61 -5.45 3.99 -6.36
N ILE A 62 -4.27 4.51 -6.06
CA ILE A 62 -3.41 5.19 -7.03
C ILE A 62 -2.95 4.21 -8.12
N LEU A 63 -2.41 3.06 -7.75
CA LEU A 63 -1.93 2.07 -8.73
C LEU A 63 -3.04 1.56 -9.64
N LYS A 64 -4.25 1.32 -9.10
CA LYS A 64 -5.43 0.97 -9.91
C LYS A 64 -5.76 2.05 -10.95
N TYR A 65 -5.75 3.32 -10.54
CA TYR A 65 -5.98 4.45 -11.44
C TYR A 65 -4.91 4.53 -12.54
N LEU A 66 -3.63 4.38 -12.19
CA LEU A 66 -2.54 4.43 -13.17
C LEU A 66 -2.63 3.28 -14.17
N ILE A 67 -2.97 2.07 -13.72
CA ILE A 67 -3.20 0.91 -14.57
C ILE A 67 -4.36 1.18 -15.53
N GLU A 68 -5.51 1.65 -15.02
CA GLU A 68 -6.69 1.96 -15.83
C GLU A 68 -6.35 2.97 -16.93
N LYS A 69 -5.72 4.10 -16.59
CA LYS A 69 -5.30 5.10 -17.58
C LYS A 69 -4.31 4.56 -18.60
N SER A 70 -3.38 3.72 -18.17
CA SER A 70 -2.39 3.12 -19.07
C SER A 70 -3.03 2.10 -20.02
N GLU A 71 -4.02 1.34 -19.56
CA GLU A 71 -4.79 0.40 -20.37
C GLU A 71 -5.71 1.12 -21.37
N ASP A 72 -6.39 2.17 -20.92
CA ASP A 72 -7.22 3.02 -21.78
C ASP A 72 -6.39 3.58 -22.95
N ILE A 73 -5.22 4.15 -22.66
CA ILE A 73 -4.33 4.67 -23.71
C ILE A 73 -3.79 3.54 -24.58
N GLY A 74 -3.39 2.41 -24.00
CA GLY A 74 -2.91 1.23 -24.74
C GLY A 74 -3.96 0.65 -25.69
N SER A 75 -5.25 0.85 -25.42
CA SER A 75 -6.35 0.42 -26.29
C SER A 75 -6.56 1.32 -27.51
N LEU A 76 -6.00 2.54 -27.52
CA LEU A 76 -6.10 3.47 -28.64
C LEU A 76 -5.23 3.04 -29.83
N PRO A 77 -5.58 3.46 -31.07
CA PRO A 77 -4.69 3.32 -32.22
C PRO A 77 -3.35 3.99 -31.98
N ASP A 78 -2.26 3.41 -32.48
CA ASP A 78 -0.88 3.90 -32.29
C ASP A 78 -0.73 5.40 -32.63
N SER A 79 -1.40 5.86 -33.68
CA SER A 79 -1.39 7.27 -34.12
C SER A 79 -1.93 8.26 -33.08
N SER A 80 -2.75 7.79 -32.13
CA SER A 80 -3.43 8.60 -31.12
C SER A 80 -2.77 8.50 -29.74
N ARG A 81 -1.99 7.44 -29.48
CA ARG A 81 -1.40 7.16 -28.14
C ARG A 81 -0.49 8.28 -27.65
N THR A 82 0.40 8.81 -28.49
CA THR A 82 1.32 9.88 -28.08
C THR A 82 0.58 11.14 -27.62
N CYS A 83 -0.53 11.50 -28.28
CA CYS A 83 -1.33 12.66 -27.86
C CYS A 83 -2.02 12.40 -26.53
N ALA A 84 -2.64 11.22 -26.37
CA ALA A 84 -3.32 10.82 -25.14
C ALA A 84 -2.36 10.77 -23.94
N TRP A 85 -1.14 10.24 -24.12
CA TRP A 85 -0.11 10.28 -23.09
C TRP A 85 0.26 11.70 -22.70
N ARG A 86 0.43 12.60 -23.68
CA ARG A 86 0.76 14.00 -23.40
C ARG A 86 -0.38 14.72 -22.65
N GLU A 87 -1.62 14.40 -22.98
CA GLU A 87 -2.79 14.94 -22.28
C GLU A 87 -2.86 14.43 -20.84
N LEU A 88 -2.67 13.13 -20.62
CA LEU A 88 -2.63 12.54 -19.28
C LEU A 88 -1.49 13.12 -18.43
N LEU A 89 -0.30 13.29 -19.00
CA LEU A 89 0.85 13.88 -18.30
C LEU A 89 0.71 15.38 -18.03
N ALA A 90 -0.32 16.03 -18.56
CA ALA A 90 -0.71 17.40 -18.26
C ALA A 90 -1.96 17.49 -17.37
N ASP A 91 -2.53 16.36 -16.97
CA ASP A 91 -3.71 16.29 -16.10
C ASP A 91 -3.31 16.43 -14.62
N ASP A 92 -3.94 17.39 -13.93
CA ASP A 92 -3.59 17.73 -12.55
C ASP A 92 -3.86 16.57 -11.59
N GLU A 93 -4.95 15.81 -11.78
CA GLU A 93 -5.30 14.66 -10.95
C GLU A 93 -4.28 13.53 -11.12
N TYR A 94 -3.88 13.25 -12.37
CA TYR A 94 -2.83 12.28 -12.65
C TYR A 94 -1.52 12.67 -11.95
N LEU A 95 -1.09 13.93 -12.08
CA LEU A 95 0.15 14.41 -11.47
C LEU A 95 0.10 14.38 -9.95
N GLU A 96 -1.04 14.74 -9.34
CA GLU A 96 -1.24 14.65 -7.88
C GLU A 96 -1.10 13.20 -7.40
N ARG A 97 -1.87 12.27 -7.99
CA ARG A 97 -1.85 10.85 -7.62
C ARG A 97 -0.46 10.25 -7.83
N PHE A 98 0.21 10.59 -8.92
CA PHE A 98 1.57 10.15 -9.21
C PHE A 98 2.58 10.67 -8.18
N SER A 99 2.44 11.91 -7.73
CA SER A 99 3.26 12.48 -6.65
C SER A 99 3.09 11.69 -5.35
N TYR A 100 1.84 11.42 -4.95
CA TYR A 100 1.57 10.64 -3.75
C TYR A 100 2.10 9.21 -3.82
N MET A 101 2.06 8.57 -4.99
CA MET A 101 2.68 7.25 -5.19
C MET A 101 4.15 7.24 -4.74
N PHE A 102 4.90 8.29 -5.09
CA PHE A 102 6.31 8.40 -4.73
C PHE A 102 6.50 8.65 -3.23
N THR A 103 5.76 9.60 -2.65
CA THR A 103 5.86 9.95 -1.22
C THR A 103 5.45 8.79 -0.32
N LEU A 104 4.26 8.24 -0.54
CA LEU A 104 3.74 7.14 0.27
C LEU A 104 4.54 5.85 0.03
N GLY A 105 4.89 5.56 -1.24
CA GLY A 105 5.68 4.38 -1.60
C GLY A 105 7.07 4.38 -0.97
N SER A 106 7.76 5.52 -0.95
CA SER A 106 9.08 5.66 -0.32
C SER A 106 9.01 5.44 1.20
N ALA A 107 8.00 6.01 1.85
CA ALA A 107 7.82 5.84 3.29
C ALA A 107 7.43 4.40 3.67
N LEU A 108 6.60 3.71 2.86
CA LEU A 108 6.29 2.29 3.05
C LEU A 108 7.52 1.40 2.85
N TYR A 109 8.32 1.66 1.81
CA TYR A 109 9.56 0.92 1.57
C TYR A 109 10.53 1.04 2.75
N GLN A 110 10.73 2.26 3.27
CA GLN A 110 11.57 2.47 4.45
C GLN A 110 11.00 1.76 5.69
N ALA A 111 9.68 1.85 5.90
CA ALA A 111 9.02 1.18 7.03
C ALA A 111 9.18 -0.35 6.97
N ASP A 112 9.07 -0.97 5.79
CA ASP A 112 9.30 -2.41 5.66
C ASP A 112 10.78 -2.78 5.89
N ALA A 113 11.71 -2.02 5.30
CA ALA A 113 13.14 -2.23 5.45
C ALA A 113 13.63 -2.09 6.91
N GLU A 114 13.00 -1.19 7.68
CA GLU A 114 13.25 -0.96 9.10
C GLU A 114 12.49 -1.93 10.02
N GLY A 115 11.64 -2.81 9.48
CA GLY A 115 10.83 -3.76 10.26
C GLY A 115 9.72 -3.08 11.08
N ARG A 116 9.22 -1.92 10.63
CA ARG A 116 8.19 -1.12 11.30
C ARG A 116 6.77 -1.53 10.96
N LEU A 117 6.57 -2.28 9.87
CA LEU A 117 5.26 -2.82 9.52
C LEU A 117 4.95 -4.04 10.39
N ASP A 118 3.73 -4.08 10.95
CA ASP A 118 3.24 -5.31 11.55
C ASP A 118 2.99 -6.40 10.49
N ARG A 119 2.63 -7.60 10.95
CA ARG A 119 2.41 -8.76 10.08
C ARG A 119 1.34 -8.50 9.02
N ASP A 120 0.26 -7.79 9.36
CA ASP A 120 -0.87 -7.59 8.45
C ASP A 120 -0.52 -6.51 7.42
N ASN A 121 0.04 -5.37 7.85
CA ASN A 121 0.54 -4.33 6.95
C ASN A 121 1.66 -4.85 6.03
N LYS A 122 2.56 -5.72 6.51
CA LYS A 122 3.58 -6.33 5.65
C LYS A 122 2.96 -7.22 4.56
N ARG A 123 1.92 -8.00 4.89
CA ARG A 123 1.17 -8.80 3.91
C ARG A 123 0.48 -7.90 2.89
N HIS A 124 -0.22 -6.86 3.33
CA HIS A 124 -0.93 -5.95 2.44
C HIS A 124 -0.01 -5.09 1.58
N TYR A 125 1.15 -4.71 2.10
CA TYR A 125 2.19 -4.04 1.33
C TYR A 125 2.73 -4.95 0.22
N ALA A 126 3.03 -6.22 0.53
CA ALA A 126 3.43 -7.21 -0.48
C ALA A 126 2.33 -7.46 -1.53
N ASP A 127 1.06 -7.40 -1.13
CA ASP A 127 -0.06 -7.51 -2.08
C ASP A 127 -0.09 -6.37 -3.12
N LEU A 128 0.60 -5.25 -2.88
CA LEU A 128 0.74 -4.18 -3.89
C LEU A 128 1.61 -4.59 -5.08
N ASP A 129 2.51 -5.56 -4.92
CA ASP A 129 3.44 -5.99 -5.97
C ASP A 129 2.70 -6.43 -7.23
N ARG A 130 1.53 -7.08 -7.10
CA ARG A 130 0.71 -7.48 -8.25
C ARG A 130 0.30 -6.29 -9.14
N TYR A 131 0.07 -5.12 -8.54
CA TYR A 131 -0.30 -3.91 -9.29
C TYR A 131 0.95 -3.29 -9.91
N ASN A 132 2.07 -3.27 -9.19
CA ASN A 132 3.35 -2.80 -9.73
C ASN A 132 3.79 -3.64 -10.94
N GLU A 133 3.71 -4.97 -10.84
CA GLU A 133 4.00 -5.90 -11.93
C GLU A 133 3.08 -5.66 -13.13
N ARG A 134 1.77 -5.48 -12.90
CA ARG A 134 0.81 -5.19 -13.97
C ARG A 134 1.12 -3.85 -14.64
N LEU A 135 1.39 -2.81 -13.87
CA LEU A 135 1.73 -1.48 -14.40
C LEU A 135 3.03 -1.54 -15.22
N ALA A 136 4.07 -2.22 -14.73
CA ALA A 136 5.32 -2.43 -15.45
C ALA A 136 5.08 -3.17 -16.78
N ALA A 137 4.29 -4.25 -16.76
CA ALA A 137 3.97 -4.99 -17.98
C ALA A 137 3.18 -4.18 -19.02
N ILE A 138 2.38 -3.18 -18.60
CA ILE A 138 1.72 -2.26 -19.54
C ILE A 138 2.73 -1.26 -20.11
N SER A 139 3.58 -0.69 -19.26
CA SER A 139 4.63 0.25 -19.67
C SER A 139 5.61 -0.35 -20.67
N ASP A 140 6.01 -1.62 -20.51
CA ASP A 140 6.93 -2.31 -21.43
C ASP A 140 6.32 -2.58 -22.83
N ARG A 141 4.99 -2.51 -22.96
CA ARG A 141 4.26 -2.74 -24.22
C ARG A 141 4.01 -1.46 -25.02
N ASN A 142 4.15 -0.29 -24.39
CA ASN A 142 3.84 1.02 -24.95
C ASN A 142 5.11 1.80 -25.28
#